data_AF-A0A3G9J4T1-F1
#
_entry.id   AF-A0A3G9J4T1-F1
#
_cell.length_a   1.000
_cell.length_b   1.000
_cell.length_c   1.000
_cell.angle_alpha   90.00
_cell.angle_beta   90.00
_cell.angle_gamma   90.00
#
_symmetry.space_group_name_H-M   'P 1'
#
loop_
_entity.id
_entity.type
_entity.pdbx_description
1 polymer ?
#
loop_
_entity_poly.entity_id
_entity_poly.type
_entity_poly.pdbx_seq_one_letter_code
_entity_poly.pdbx_strand_id
1 'polypeptide(L)' 'MQSILIKDTTREERLKIIQDSLNCDDSAGCENCSGCGVFGAGDPFEMYRDYIEGKREIKDINMSFMARMFIRGRNENPD' A
#
# COMPACT_ATOMS: atom_id res chain seq x y z
N MET A 1 10.61 16.69 0.96
CA MET A 1 9.73 15.60 0.51
C MET A 1 10.30 15.07 -0.78
N GLN A 2 10.63 13.77 -0.84
CA GLN A 2 10.95 13.13 -2.11
C GLN A 2 9.68 13.04 -2.96
N SER A 3 9.81 13.08 -4.29
CA SER A 3 8.65 12.90 -5.18
C SER A 3 8.12 11.47 -5.05
N ILE A 4 6.80 11.32 -5.12
CA ILE A 4 6.10 10.01 -5.12
C ILE A 4 5.48 9.71 -6.48
N LEU A 5 5.79 10.51 -7.50
CA LEU A 5 5.22 10.33 -8.85
C LEU A 5 6.04 9.31 -9.62
N ILE A 6 5.39 8.45 -10.40
CA ILE A 6 6.08 7.44 -11.21
C ILE A 6 7.10 8.07 -12.15
N LYS A 7 6.76 9.23 -12.74
CA LYS A 7 7.63 9.96 -13.67
C LYS A 7 8.94 10.46 -13.04
N ASP A 8 8.96 10.67 -11.72
CA ASP A 8 10.08 11.26 -11.00
C ASP A 8 10.82 10.21 -10.15
N THR A 9 10.44 8.93 -10.26
CA THR A 9 10.96 7.85 -9.42
C THR A 9 11.33 6.64 -10.26
N THR A 10 12.30 5.88 -9.78
CA THR A 10 12.63 4.54 -10.26
C THR A 10 11.78 3.49 -9.56
N ARG A 11 11.76 2.27 -10.09
CA ARG A 11 11.09 1.14 -9.44
C ARG A 11 11.62 0.88 -8.02
N GLU A 12 12.94 1.02 -7.81
CA GLU A 12 13.57 0.81 -6.51
C GLU A 12 13.21 1.90 -5.51
N GLU A 13 13.20 3.17 -5.95
CA GLU A 13 12.74 4.28 -5.12
C GLU A 13 11.27 4.11 -4.72
N ARG A 14 10.41 3.66 -5.64
CA ARG A 14 9.01 3.38 -5.33
C ARG A 14 8.86 2.24 -4.32
N LEU A 15 9.66 1.18 -4.43
CA LEU A 15 9.67 0.10 -3.44
C LEU A 15 10.06 0.64 -2.06
N LYS A 16 11.13 1.46 -1.99
CA LYS A 16 11.58 2.08 -0.74
C LYS A 16 10.55 3.04 -0.15
N ILE A 17 9.88 3.85 -0.98
CA ILE A 17 8.77 4.71 -0.55
C ILE A 17 7.67 3.89 0.12
N ILE A 18 7.29 2.74 -0.43
CA ILE A 18 6.26 1.86 0.17
C ILE A 18 6.76 1.23 1.46
N GLN A 19 8.01 0.76 1.51
CA GLN A 19 8.62 0.21 2.74
C GLN A 19 8.65 1.24 3.87
N ASP A 20 9.17 2.45 3.58
CA ASP A 20 9.24 3.57 4.51
C ASP A 20 7.83 4.00 4.96
N SER A 21 6.85 4.05 4.04
CA SER A 21 5.47 4.45 4.35
C SER A 21 4.73 3.46 5.24
N LEU A 22 5.04 2.16 5.10
CA LEU A 22 4.49 1.10 5.95
C LEU A 22 5.28 0.94 7.26
N ASN A 23 6.36 1.71 7.44
CA ASN A 23 7.29 1.57 8.54
C ASN A 23 7.79 0.11 8.69
N CYS A 24 7.90 -0.58 7.56
CA CYS A 24 8.47 -1.93 7.45
C CYS A 24 9.98 -1.77 7.31
N ASP A 25 10.68 -1.65 8.43
CA ASP A 25 12.14 -1.66 8.46
C ASP A 25 12.67 -3.10 8.26
N ASP A 26 13.76 -3.25 7.50
CA ASP A 26 14.45 -4.53 7.28
C ASP A 26 14.83 -5.24 8.60
N SER A 27 14.92 -4.52 9.71
CA SER A 27 15.24 -5.07 11.03
C SER A 27 14.16 -5.98 11.62
N ALA A 28 12.91 -5.90 11.13
CA ALA A 28 11.81 -6.72 11.62
C ALA A 28 11.30 -7.73 10.59
N GLY A 29 11.70 -7.64 9.32
CA GLY A 29 11.14 -8.48 8.25
C GLY A 29 9.62 -8.31 8.08
N CYS A 30 9.13 -8.46 6.86
CA CYS A 30 7.68 -8.44 6.62
C CYS A 30 6.94 -9.58 7.39
N GLU A 31 7.69 -10.61 7.79
CA GLU A 31 7.24 -11.82 8.48
C GLU A 31 7.03 -11.63 10.00
N ASN A 32 7.62 -10.60 10.61
CA ASN A 32 7.43 -10.31 12.05
C ASN A 32 6.56 -9.08 12.31
N CYS A 33 6.01 -8.45 11.27
CA CYS A 33 4.99 -7.42 11.40
C CYS A 33 3.61 -8.07 11.56
N SER A 34 3.17 -8.24 12.81
CA SER A 34 1.83 -8.76 13.16
C SER A 34 0.67 -7.97 12.53
N GLY A 35 0.91 -6.83 11.88
CA GLY A 35 -0.12 -6.01 11.23
C GLY A 35 -0.66 -6.58 9.91
N CYS A 36 0.18 -7.22 9.08
CA CYS A 36 -0.25 -7.65 7.74
C CYS A 36 -0.69 -9.12 7.69
N GLY A 37 -0.02 -9.99 8.45
CA GLY A 37 -0.37 -11.41 8.55
C GLY A 37 -1.56 -11.72 9.47
N VAL A 38 -1.78 -10.94 10.53
CA VAL A 38 -2.81 -11.26 11.56
C VAL A 38 -4.17 -10.62 11.27
N PHE A 39 -4.23 -9.52 10.49
CA PHE A 39 -5.50 -8.83 10.20
C PHE A 39 -6.19 -9.29 8.92
N GLY A 40 -5.67 -10.31 8.21
CA GLY A 40 -6.27 -10.79 6.96
C GLY A 40 -6.31 -9.74 5.85
N ALA A 41 -5.50 -8.69 5.97
CA ALA A 41 -5.47 -7.53 5.06
C ALA A 41 -4.73 -7.79 3.74
N GLY A 42 -4.12 -8.96 3.58
CA GLY A 42 -3.29 -9.30 2.43
C GLY A 42 -1.91 -8.67 2.49
N ASP A 43 -1.11 -8.94 1.47
CA ASP A 43 0.24 -8.38 1.35
C ASP A 43 0.15 -6.92 0.82
N PRO A 44 0.65 -5.91 1.57
CA PRO A 44 0.59 -4.52 1.15
C PRO A 44 1.34 -4.27 -0.16
N PHE A 45 2.40 -5.04 -0.44
CA PHE A 45 3.16 -4.90 -1.68
C PHE A 45 2.36 -5.36 -2.89
N GLU A 46 1.41 -6.29 -2.74
CA GLU A 46 0.45 -6.62 -3.80
C GLU A 46 -0.48 -5.45 -4.13
N MET A 47 -0.99 -4.75 -3.11
CA MET A 47 -1.82 -3.56 -3.33
C MET A 47 -1.07 -2.46 -4.10
N TYR A 48 0.21 -2.26 -3.78
CA TYR A 48 1.06 -1.25 -4.41
C TYR A 48 1.88 -1.75 -5.60
N ARG A 49 1.70 -3.00 -6.05
CA ARG A 49 2.49 -3.60 -7.15
C ARG A 49 2.43 -2.76 -8.43
N ASP A 50 1.24 -2.28 -8.80
CA ASP A 50 1.08 -1.43 -9.98
C ASP A 50 1.86 -0.11 -9.89
N TYR A 51 1.99 0.45 -8.69
CA TYR A 51 2.80 1.65 -8.47
C TYR A 51 4.28 1.31 -8.58
N ILE A 52 4.75 0.25 -7.93
CA ILE A 52 6.15 -0.20 -8.01
C ILE A 52 6.55 -0.45 -9.47
N GLU A 53 5.69 -1.13 -10.24
CA GLU A 53 5.91 -1.40 -11.67
C GLU A 53 5.74 -0.17 -12.57
N GLY A 54 5.26 0.96 -12.05
CA GLY A 54 5.07 2.19 -12.83
C GLY A 54 3.82 2.16 -13.74
N LYS A 55 2.85 1.30 -13.45
CA LYS A 55 1.60 1.14 -14.20
C LYS A 55 0.49 2.10 -13.74
N ARG A 56 0.47 2.46 -12.46
CA ARG A 56 -0.59 3.30 -11.86
C ARG A 56 -0.07 4.13 -10.69
N GLU A 57 -0.48 5.40 -10.62
CA GLU A 57 -0.04 6.30 -9.56
C GLU A 57 -0.58 5.87 -8.19
N ILE A 58 0.22 6.09 -7.14
CA ILE A 58 -0.12 5.72 -5.75
C ILE A 58 -1.44 6.36 -5.29
N LYS A 59 -1.74 7.57 -5.76
CA LYS A 59 -2.99 8.27 -5.47
C LYS A 59 -4.22 7.50 -5.97
N ASP A 60 -4.15 6.95 -7.17
CA ASP A 60 -5.26 6.21 -7.78
C ASP A 60 -5.49 4.87 -7.09
N ILE A 61 -4.41 4.23 -6.64
CA ILE A 61 -4.45 3.02 -5.82
C ILE A 61 -5.15 3.32 -4.49
N ASN A 62 -4.72 4.36 -3.78
CA ASN A 62 -5.29 4.75 -2.49
C ASN A 62 -6.77 5.11 -2.60
N MET A 63 -7.14 5.88 -3.63
CA MET A 63 -8.55 6.21 -3.88
C MET A 63 -9.40 4.97 -4.14
N SER A 64 -8.90 4.04 -4.96
CA SER A 64 -9.61 2.79 -5.28
C SER A 64 -9.81 1.92 -4.04
N PHE A 65 -8.81 1.84 -3.18
CA PHE A 65 -8.88 1.07 -1.94
C PHE A 65 -9.84 1.70 -0.93
N MET A 66 -9.75 3.01 -0.71
CA MET A 66 -10.66 3.74 0.17
C MET A 66 -12.10 3.58 -0.31
N ALA A 67 -12.37 3.73 -1.61
CA ALA A 67 -13.71 3.51 -2.16
C ALA A 67 -14.25 2.10 -1.84
N ARG A 68 -13.43 1.05 -1.95
CA ARG A 68 -13.83 -0.32 -1.58
C ARG A 68 -14.09 -0.46 -0.09
N MET A 69 -13.22 0.09 0.77
CA MET A 69 -13.41 0.05 2.23
C MET A 69 -14.67 0.81 2.67
N PHE A 70 -14.92 2.00 2.13
CA PHE A 70 -16.13 2.79 2.43
C PHE A 70 -17.41 2.07 2.00
N ILE A 71 -17.41 1.37 0.87
CA ILE A 71 -18.55 0.55 0.44
C ILE A 71 -18.76 -0.63 1.40
N ARG A 72 -17.68 -1.28 1.82
CA ARG A 72 -17.76 -2.44 2.72
C ARG A 72 -18.24 -2.06 4.13
N GLY A 73 -17.74 -0.95 4.67
CA GLY A 73 -18.21 -0.41 5.96
C GLY A 73 -19.70 -0.05 5.98
N ARG A 74 -20.27 0.41 4.84
CA ARG A 74 -21.72 0.61 4.70
C ARG A 74 -22.55 -0.68 4.68
N ASN A 75 -21.96 -1.79 4.22
CA ASN A 75 -22.66 -3.07 4.15
C ASN A 75 -22.58 -3.88 5.45
N GLU A 76 -21.59 -3.59 6.32
CA GLU A 76 -21.40 -4.29 7.60
C GLU A 76 -22.10 -3.59 8.78
N ASN A 77 -22.55 -2.35 8.62
CA ASN A 77 -23.43 -1.67 9.58
C ASN A 77 -24.66 -1.10 8.84
N PRO A 78 -25.67 -1.94 8.54
CA PRO A 78 -26.97 -1.44 8.10
C PRO A 78 -27.62 -0.76 9.30
N ASP A 79 -27.86 0.54 9.21
CA ASP A 79 -28.75 1.26 10.15
C ASP A 79 -30.13 0.56 10.24
#